data_AF-A0A5C5VB40-F1
#
_entry.id   AF-A0A5C5VB40-F1
#
_cell.length_a   1.000
_cell.length_b   1.000
_cell.length_c   1.000
_cell.angle_alpha   90.00
_cell.angle_beta   90.00
_cell.angle_gamma   90.00
#
_symmetry.space_group_name_H-M   'P 1'
#
loop_
_entity.id
_entity.type
_entity.pdbx_description
1 polymer ?
#
loop_
_entity_poly.entity_id
_entity_poly.type
_entity_poly.pdbx_seq_one_letter_code
_entity_poly.pdbx_strand_id
1 'polypeptide(L)'
;MNSASVSRFGVAVASVVISCLGAPVSGQFDTVINVPPELVSPFIEIGSSTQLNVAEGGQLAYVDVGTPDGVSANVELNMTGGLIAHGVQAYSGSVVTITGGELRQAGVTAHSGSVVNVSGDAWSVDLQAEHGAVVDITGDAYVGRLTAESGSDVRVNGLYLGVGSTARSGSSVTISGGIIGGLFTAEAGSRVELVGNEFSVNGAEYAGATVSLVSEQDVFSGTLSDGSPFVFSVSALDAINGATLTRMELPSVDPTPIVVDQIISSPIRGLRAGQTLTLRAGGRLPDGFTAVGATVAIEGGEVGDAVEVSGGDLQLAGGVIGKWFSATAGGQVRVSGGTIGLGASVSSGARLLLTGGEVGAGFSAARGSAVSISGGVIGTGFEALRWSSVALSGGEYGEGFRAERDSSVSLVGQEFRLDGAPIEGLGVGRPVVVTSRGGRLTGVLADGSSFGFDLTPEDVLNNKPPVGFDFFSVDSHIALTLISGLPGDYNNDGRVTAADYTLWQDSVGQISPLLNDPHGGVVGDPQLDVWRANYGAVAEGLVPEPRALAFALLASCMVLMGRKS
;
A
#
# COMPACT_ATOMS: atom_id res chain seq x y z
N MET A 1 25.37 -19.05 -59.84
CA MET A 1 25.14 -19.44 -58.44
C MET A 1 24.97 -18.17 -57.66
N ASN A 2 23.73 -17.94 -57.21
CA ASN A 2 23.18 -16.64 -56.84
C ASN A 2 23.75 -16.09 -55.54
N SER A 3 24.12 -14.81 -55.58
CA SER A 3 24.06 -13.89 -54.45
C SER A 3 22.60 -13.57 -54.13
N ALA A 4 22.17 -13.74 -52.88
CA ALA A 4 20.93 -13.14 -52.40
C ALA A 4 21.12 -12.72 -50.93
N SER A 5 21.01 -11.42 -50.74
CA SER A 5 20.80 -10.72 -49.47
C SER A 5 19.60 -11.26 -48.71
N VAL A 6 19.75 -11.48 -47.41
CA VAL A 6 18.62 -11.61 -46.48
C VAL A 6 18.64 -10.39 -45.56
N SER A 7 17.55 -9.63 -45.65
CA SER A 7 17.23 -8.42 -44.92
C SER A 7 17.07 -8.71 -43.42
N ARG A 8 17.77 -7.93 -42.59
CA ARG A 8 17.44 -7.77 -41.18
C ARG A 8 16.39 -6.67 -41.07
N PHE A 9 15.12 -7.04 -40.89
CA PHE A 9 14.11 -6.12 -40.37
C PHE A 9 14.28 -6.05 -38.85
N GLY A 10 15.23 -5.22 -38.40
CA GLY A 10 15.21 -4.69 -37.04
C GLY A 10 14.30 -3.48 -37.04
N VAL A 11 13.11 -3.60 -36.47
CA VAL A 11 12.29 -2.43 -36.12
C VAL A 11 12.98 -1.79 -34.92
N ALA A 12 13.91 -0.88 -35.19
CA ALA A 12 14.34 0.09 -34.20
C ALA A 12 13.13 0.99 -33.96
N VAL A 13 12.46 0.82 -32.82
CA VAL A 13 11.62 1.88 -32.26
C VAL A 13 12.61 2.98 -31.87
N ALA A 14 12.86 3.89 -32.80
CA ALA A 14 13.51 5.14 -32.48
C ALA A 14 12.57 5.85 -31.50
N SER A 15 12.94 5.87 -30.23
CA SER A 15 12.48 6.88 -29.29
C SER A 15 12.80 8.22 -29.92
N VAL A 16 11.81 8.80 -30.61
CA VAL A 16 11.89 10.18 -31.03
C VAL A 16 11.75 10.96 -29.73
N VAL A 17 12.89 11.24 -29.10
CA VAL A 17 13.02 12.41 -28.26
C VAL A 17 12.75 13.57 -29.22
N ILE A 18 11.51 14.07 -29.26
CA ILE A 18 11.23 15.39 -29.82
C ILE A 18 11.78 16.39 -28.80
N SER A 19 13.11 16.44 -28.69
CA SER A 19 13.82 17.64 -28.26
C SER A 19 14.12 18.45 -29.52
N CYS A 20 13.07 18.81 -30.25
CA CYS A 20 13.08 20.02 -31.06
C CYS A 20 12.31 21.06 -30.26
N LEU A 21 12.99 21.64 -29.26
CA LEU A 21 12.82 23.07 -28.97
C LEU A 21 13.25 23.82 -30.24
N GLY A 22 12.39 23.82 -31.26
CA GLY A 22 12.15 25.11 -31.88
C GLY A 22 11.58 25.94 -30.75
N ALA A 23 12.32 26.94 -30.26
CA ALA A 23 11.70 28.02 -29.51
C ALA A 23 10.39 28.34 -30.23
N PRO A 24 9.23 28.42 -29.54
CA PRO A 24 8.02 28.81 -30.21
C PRO A 24 8.37 30.08 -30.97
N VAL A 25 8.17 30.05 -32.30
CA VAL A 25 8.05 31.29 -33.06
C VAL A 25 7.10 32.09 -32.20
N SER A 26 7.55 33.22 -31.63
CA SER A 26 6.70 34.06 -30.80
C SER A 26 5.58 34.53 -31.72
N GLY A 27 4.52 33.72 -31.82
CA GLY A 27 3.28 34.10 -32.45
C GLY A 27 2.82 35.26 -31.63
N GLN A 28 2.93 36.46 -32.18
CA GLN A 28 2.44 37.65 -31.50
C GLN A 28 0.95 37.41 -31.25
N PHE A 29 0.57 37.22 -29.99
CA PHE A 29 -0.83 37.14 -29.61
C PHE A 29 -1.45 38.53 -29.82
N ASP A 30 -2.65 38.55 -30.41
CA ASP A 30 -3.42 39.78 -30.56
C ASP A 30 -3.91 40.28 -29.19
N THR A 31 -4.17 39.34 -28.27
CA THR A 31 -4.62 39.61 -26.92
C THR A 31 -3.77 38.83 -25.90
N VAL A 32 -3.27 39.51 -24.88
CA VAL A 32 -2.60 38.89 -23.73
C VAL A 32 -3.31 39.35 -22.46
N ILE A 33 -3.82 38.39 -21.68
CA ILE A 33 -4.58 38.61 -20.46
C ILE A 33 -3.73 38.15 -19.27
N ASN A 34 -3.57 38.97 -18.24
CA ASN A 34 -2.74 38.64 -17.07
C ASN A 34 -3.54 38.71 -15.78
N VAL A 35 -3.72 37.58 -15.11
CA VAL A 35 -4.53 37.44 -13.89
C VAL A 35 -3.63 36.99 -12.74
N PRO A 36 -3.29 37.85 -11.77
CA PRO A 36 -3.47 39.31 -11.69
C PRO A 36 -2.53 40.09 -12.66
N PRO A 37 -2.75 41.42 -12.86
CA PRO A 37 -3.67 42.31 -12.14
C PRO A 37 -5.05 42.47 -12.78
N GLU A 38 -5.28 41.89 -13.96
CA GLU A 38 -6.54 42.08 -14.66
C GLU A 38 -7.68 41.35 -13.92
N LEU A 39 -8.77 42.09 -13.70
CA LEU A 39 -10.00 41.52 -13.17
C LEU A 39 -10.85 41.03 -14.33
N VAL A 40 -10.91 39.71 -14.47
CA VAL A 40 -11.75 39.05 -15.46
C VAL A 40 -12.95 38.39 -14.79
N SER A 41 -13.93 38.03 -15.61
CA SER A 41 -15.02 37.17 -15.14
C SER A 41 -14.43 35.87 -14.55
N PRO A 42 -15.01 35.33 -13.45
CA PRO A 42 -14.60 34.03 -12.93
C PRO A 42 -14.73 32.90 -13.97
N PHE A 43 -15.60 33.08 -14.96
CA PHE A 43 -15.72 32.23 -16.15
C PHE A 43 -15.13 32.99 -17.34
N ILE A 44 -14.10 32.43 -17.98
CA ILE A 44 -13.45 33.06 -19.12
C ILE A 44 -13.28 32.05 -20.26
N GLU A 45 -13.62 32.48 -21.46
CA GLU A 45 -13.35 31.79 -22.72
C GLU A 45 -12.35 32.64 -23.51
N ILE A 46 -11.24 32.04 -23.94
CA ILE A 46 -10.25 32.71 -24.81
C ILE A 46 -10.25 32.06 -26.19
N GLY A 47 -10.33 32.88 -27.24
CA GLY A 47 -10.35 32.44 -28.64
C GLY A 47 -8.99 32.59 -29.33
N SER A 48 -8.98 32.46 -30.67
CA SER A 48 -7.77 32.56 -31.49
C SER A 48 -6.88 33.76 -31.17
N SER A 49 -5.56 33.58 -31.30
CA SER A 49 -4.55 34.62 -31.04
C SER A 49 -4.64 35.25 -29.65
N THR A 50 -5.09 34.50 -28.63
CA THR A 50 -5.18 34.97 -27.25
C THR A 50 -4.29 34.14 -26.32
N GLN A 51 -3.55 34.81 -25.45
CA GLN A 51 -2.83 34.20 -24.34
C GLN A 51 -3.45 34.64 -23.01
N LEU A 52 -3.69 33.70 -22.11
CA LEU A 52 -4.05 33.95 -20.71
C LEU A 52 -2.92 33.48 -19.80
N ASN A 53 -2.41 34.38 -18.97
CA ASN A 53 -1.43 34.08 -17.95
C ASN A 53 -2.10 34.15 -16.57
N VAL A 54 -2.09 33.05 -15.83
CA VAL A 54 -2.58 32.96 -14.46
C VAL A 54 -1.38 32.81 -13.52
N ALA A 55 -1.16 33.81 -12.68
CA ALA A 55 -0.05 33.89 -11.74
C ALA A 55 -0.55 33.78 -10.29
N GLU A 56 0.39 33.77 -9.34
CA GLU A 56 0.09 33.74 -7.90
C GLU A 56 -0.92 34.85 -7.51
N GLY A 57 -1.91 34.48 -6.70
CA GLY A 57 -3.02 35.35 -6.32
C GLY A 57 -4.16 35.44 -7.34
N GLY A 58 -3.99 34.90 -8.55
CA GLY A 58 -5.05 34.80 -9.56
C GLY A 58 -6.13 33.82 -9.13
N GLN A 59 -7.41 34.18 -9.32
CA GLN A 59 -8.55 33.33 -8.98
C GLN A 59 -9.55 33.32 -10.12
N LEU A 60 -9.72 32.16 -10.73
CA LEU A 60 -10.73 31.88 -11.74
C LEU A 60 -11.60 30.72 -11.25
N ALA A 61 -12.82 30.67 -11.76
CA ALA A 61 -13.73 29.57 -11.54
C ALA A 61 -13.56 28.54 -12.66
N TYR A 62 -13.63 28.95 -13.93
CA TYR A 62 -13.58 28.05 -15.08
C TYR A 62 -12.92 28.73 -16.29
N VAL A 63 -12.16 27.97 -17.07
CA VAL A 63 -11.44 28.48 -18.24
C VAL A 63 -11.66 27.58 -19.46
N ASP A 64 -12.20 28.15 -20.54
CA ASP A 64 -12.22 27.54 -21.86
C ASP A 64 -11.07 28.10 -22.70
N VAL A 65 -10.16 27.22 -23.12
CA VAL A 65 -8.98 27.56 -23.93
C VAL A 65 -9.25 27.12 -25.36
N GLY A 66 -9.65 28.08 -26.18
CA GLY A 66 -10.24 27.85 -27.49
C GLY A 66 -11.75 27.64 -27.40
N THR A 67 -12.35 27.37 -28.55
CA THR A 67 -13.80 27.26 -28.73
C THR A 67 -14.21 25.82 -29.05
N PRO A 68 -15.39 25.34 -28.57
CA PRO A 68 -15.86 23.97 -28.82
C PRO A 68 -16.10 23.63 -30.31
N ASP A 69 -16.23 24.62 -31.18
CA ASP A 69 -16.39 24.44 -32.62
C ASP A 69 -15.09 23.98 -33.33
N GLY A 70 -13.96 23.98 -32.61
CA GLY A 70 -12.68 23.45 -33.06
C GLY A 70 -11.91 24.32 -34.06
N VAL A 71 -12.33 25.57 -34.27
CA VAL A 71 -11.70 26.48 -35.25
C VAL A 71 -10.65 27.40 -34.66
N SER A 72 -10.47 27.37 -33.34
CA SER A 72 -9.49 28.18 -32.62
C SER A 72 -8.06 27.82 -33.05
N ALA A 73 -7.19 28.84 -33.14
CA ALA A 73 -5.79 28.67 -33.48
C ALA A 73 -4.92 29.66 -32.70
N ASN A 74 -3.74 29.21 -32.26
CA ASN A 74 -2.80 30.02 -31.49
C ASN A 74 -3.45 30.56 -30.21
N VAL A 75 -3.99 29.66 -29.38
CA VAL A 75 -4.59 29.99 -28.08
C VAL A 75 -3.77 29.36 -26.98
N GLU A 76 -3.42 30.13 -25.95
CA GLU A 76 -2.52 29.65 -24.89
C GLU A 76 -3.05 30.00 -23.50
N LEU A 77 -2.98 29.03 -22.58
CA LEU A 77 -3.09 29.25 -21.15
C LEU A 77 -1.77 28.90 -20.49
N ASN A 78 -1.19 29.86 -19.76
CA ASN A 78 -0.02 29.66 -18.91
C ASN A 78 -0.39 29.86 -17.45
N MET A 79 -0.43 28.78 -16.69
CA MET A 79 -0.65 28.83 -15.25
C MET A 79 0.66 28.56 -14.51
N THR A 80 1.11 29.55 -13.75
CA THR A 80 2.34 29.49 -12.93
C THR A 80 2.04 29.55 -11.43
N GLY A 81 0.78 29.82 -11.07
CA GLY A 81 0.29 29.95 -9.71
C GLY A 81 -1.21 30.23 -9.69
N GLY A 82 -1.75 30.57 -8.52
CA GLY A 82 -3.17 30.91 -8.36
C GLY A 82 -4.08 29.69 -8.27
N LEU A 83 -5.40 29.92 -8.41
CA LEU A 83 -6.45 28.92 -8.27
C LEU A 83 -7.41 28.98 -9.46
N ILE A 84 -7.67 27.83 -10.09
CA ILE A 84 -8.84 27.62 -10.95
C ILE A 84 -9.76 26.58 -10.29
N ALA A 85 -10.93 27.02 -9.83
CA ALA A 85 -11.71 26.27 -8.85
C ALA A 85 -12.56 25.12 -9.43
N HIS A 86 -13.01 25.22 -10.67
CA HIS A 86 -13.91 24.25 -11.30
C HIS A 86 -13.27 23.47 -12.43
N GLY A 87 -12.42 24.08 -13.27
CA GLY A 87 -11.65 23.34 -14.26
C GLY A 87 -11.24 24.14 -15.49
N VAL A 88 -10.50 23.46 -16.37
CA VAL A 88 -10.01 23.96 -17.67
C VAL A 88 -10.48 23.02 -18.78
N GLN A 89 -11.05 23.56 -19.86
CA GLN A 89 -11.28 22.82 -21.11
C GLN A 89 -10.29 23.30 -22.17
N ALA A 90 -9.48 22.40 -22.68
CA ALA A 90 -8.54 22.69 -23.76
C ALA A 90 -9.12 22.18 -25.09
N TYR A 91 -9.53 23.09 -25.97
CA TYR A 91 -10.11 22.78 -27.27
C TYR A 91 -9.05 22.75 -28.38
N SER A 92 -9.44 22.33 -29.58
CA SER A 92 -8.55 22.23 -30.74
C SER A 92 -7.75 23.51 -30.99
N GLY A 93 -6.44 23.36 -31.25
CA GLY A 93 -5.53 24.47 -31.54
C GLY A 93 -5.06 25.25 -30.32
N SER A 94 -5.39 24.77 -29.11
CA SER A 94 -4.92 25.32 -27.84
C SER A 94 -3.68 24.61 -27.30
N VAL A 95 -2.88 25.38 -26.55
CA VAL A 95 -1.82 24.88 -25.69
C VAL A 95 -2.09 25.34 -24.27
N VAL A 96 -2.18 24.39 -23.33
CA VAL A 96 -2.31 24.68 -21.90
C VAL A 96 -1.04 24.23 -21.21
N THR A 97 -0.35 25.15 -20.55
CA THR A 97 0.85 24.88 -19.76
C THR A 97 0.59 25.24 -18.31
N ILE A 98 0.73 24.26 -17.43
CA ILE A 98 0.55 24.41 -15.99
C ILE A 98 1.87 24.02 -15.33
N THR A 99 2.49 24.98 -14.66
CA THR A 99 3.79 24.84 -13.98
C THR A 99 3.71 25.08 -12.48
N GLY A 100 2.57 25.56 -11.99
CA GLY A 100 2.30 25.78 -10.58
C GLY A 100 0.85 26.22 -10.33
N GLY A 101 0.48 26.30 -9.06
CA GLY A 101 -0.87 26.64 -8.63
C GLY A 101 -1.81 25.43 -8.52
N GLU A 102 -3.09 25.70 -8.21
CA GLU A 102 -4.07 24.68 -7.84
C GLU A 102 -5.27 24.65 -8.80
N LEU A 103 -5.57 23.46 -9.32
CA LEU A 103 -6.79 23.14 -10.06
C LEU A 103 -7.67 22.23 -9.20
N ARG A 104 -8.92 22.66 -8.95
CA ARG A 104 -9.88 21.91 -8.12
C ARG A 104 -11.02 21.32 -8.96
N GLN A 105 -11.77 20.42 -8.33
CA GLN A 105 -12.99 19.78 -8.84
C GLN A 105 -12.84 18.98 -10.14
N ALA A 106 -12.95 19.61 -11.32
CA ALA A 106 -12.93 18.90 -12.61
C ALA A 106 -11.53 18.85 -13.26
N GLY A 107 -10.56 19.60 -12.72
CA GLY A 107 -9.18 19.58 -13.21
C GLY A 107 -9.05 20.03 -14.67
N VAL A 108 -8.45 19.23 -15.55
CA VAL A 108 -8.24 19.55 -16.98
C VAL A 108 -8.87 18.50 -17.89
N THR A 109 -9.69 18.95 -18.84
CA THR A 109 -10.13 18.12 -19.97
C THR A 109 -9.42 18.59 -21.24
N ALA A 110 -8.61 17.70 -21.82
CA ALA A 110 -7.93 17.92 -23.08
C ALA A 110 -8.75 17.30 -24.22
N HIS A 111 -9.35 18.14 -25.06
CA HIS A 111 -10.11 17.70 -26.23
C HIS A 111 -9.21 17.48 -27.45
N SER A 112 -9.80 16.95 -28.52
CA SER A 112 -9.12 16.68 -29.78
C SER A 112 -8.34 17.89 -30.31
N GLY A 113 -7.06 17.66 -30.66
CA GLY A 113 -6.18 18.68 -31.22
C GLY A 113 -5.65 19.71 -30.21
N SER A 114 -5.86 19.50 -28.91
CA SER A 114 -5.24 20.29 -27.84
C SER A 114 -3.94 19.65 -27.35
N VAL A 115 -3.06 20.48 -26.79
CA VAL A 115 -1.86 20.04 -26.08
C VAL A 115 -1.90 20.55 -24.65
N VAL A 116 -1.73 19.65 -23.68
CA VAL A 116 -1.67 19.99 -22.25
C VAL A 116 -0.33 19.56 -21.66
N ASN A 117 0.41 20.52 -21.11
CA ASN A 117 1.68 20.30 -20.44
C ASN A 117 1.50 20.58 -18.94
N VAL A 118 1.80 19.61 -18.09
CA VAL A 118 1.72 19.76 -16.62
C VAL A 118 3.10 19.49 -16.02
N SER A 119 3.59 20.43 -15.20
CA SER A 119 4.88 20.32 -14.52
C SER A 119 5.03 21.22 -13.29
N GLY A 120 6.24 21.27 -12.72
CA GLY A 120 6.55 22.09 -11.55
C GLY A 120 5.85 21.60 -10.29
N ASP A 121 5.25 22.50 -9.51
CA ASP A 121 4.49 22.18 -8.28
C ASP A 121 2.97 22.23 -8.50
N ALA A 122 2.54 22.12 -9.75
CA ALA A 122 1.13 22.14 -10.12
C ALA A 122 0.32 21.02 -9.43
N TRP A 123 -0.89 21.34 -8.99
CA TRP A 123 -1.81 20.38 -8.38
C TRP A 123 -3.12 20.31 -9.16
N SER A 124 -3.52 19.13 -9.64
CA SER A 124 -4.82 18.89 -10.29
C SER A 124 -5.56 17.69 -9.70
N VAL A 125 -6.88 17.80 -9.53
CA VAL A 125 -7.72 16.69 -9.04
C VAL A 125 -7.92 15.60 -10.10
N ASP A 126 -8.24 15.97 -11.33
CA ASP A 126 -8.47 15.04 -12.44
C ASP A 126 -7.80 15.57 -13.73
N LEU A 127 -7.33 14.68 -14.59
CA LEU A 127 -6.89 15.01 -15.95
C LEU A 127 -7.50 13.99 -16.91
N GLN A 128 -8.29 14.46 -17.87
CA GLN A 128 -8.89 13.64 -18.90
C GLN A 128 -8.31 14.00 -20.26
N ALA A 129 -7.75 13.01 -20.96
CA ALA A 129 -7.24 13.16 -22.32
C ALA A 129 -8.18 12.47 -23.31
N GLU A 130 -8.88 13.24 -24.13
CA GLU A 130 -9.80 12.72 -25.14
C GLU A 130 -9.08 12.36 -26.46
N HIS A 131 -9.85 11.83 -27.41
CA HIS A 131 -9.35 11.45 -28.73
C HIS A 131 -8.55 12.57 -29.41
N GLY A 132 -7.31 12.29 -29.82
CA GLY A 132 -6.48 13.26 -30.52
C GLY A 132 -5.85 14.34 -29.63
N ALA A 133 -6.06 14.31 -28.31
CA ALA A 133 -5.34 15.14 -27.36
C ALA A 133 -3.94 14.59 -27.09
N VAL A 134 -2.99 15.50 -26.88
CA VAL A 134 -1.64 15.17 -26.41
C VAL A 134 -1.44 15.76 -25.03
N VAL A 135 -1.00 14.93 -24.09
CA VAL A 135 -0.75 15.35 -22.71
C VAL A 135 0.66 14.93 -22.29
N ASP A 136 1.46 15.89 -21.84
CA ASP A 136 2.80 15.65 -21.32
C ASP A 136 2.85 16.07 -19.84
N ILE A 137 3.24 15.13 -18.98
CA ILE A 137 3.21 15.19 -17.51
C ILE A 137 4.65 15.00 -17.03
N THR A 138 5.30 16.05 -16.53
CA THR A 138 6.74 16.04 -16.17
C THR A 138 7.06 16.78 -14.86
N GLY A 139 8.21 16.57 -14.23
CA GLY A 139 8.65 17.43 -13.10
C GLY A 139 8.28 16.92 -11.71
N ASP A 140 7.58 17.71 -10.86
CA ASP A 140 7.12 17.34 -9.50
C ASP A 140 5.59 17.50 -9.27
N ALA A 141 4.82 17.90 -10.29
CA ALA A 141 3.38 18.08 -10.23
C ALA A 141 2.58 16.84 -9.80
N TYR A 142 1.40 17.13 -9.29
CA TYR A 142 0.46 16.14 -8.78
C TYR A 142 -0.76 16.07 -9.69
N VAL A 143 -1.01 14.89 -10.24
CA VAL A 143 -2.22 14.59 -11.02
C VAL A 143 -3.03 13.57 -10.25
N GLY A 144 -4.17 13.97 -9.70
CA GLY A 144 -4.98 13.12 -8.83
C GLY A 144 -5.49 11.85 -9.55
N ARG A 145 -6.15 11.98 -10.69
CA ARG A 145 -6.48 10.81 -11.53
C ARG A 145 -6.37 11.16 -13.01
N LEU A 146 -5.61 10.35 -13.74
CA LEU A 146 -5.48 10.43 -15.19
C LEU A 146 -6.49 9.49 -15.86
N THR A 147 -7.28 9.97 -16.82
CA THR A 147 -8.07 9.13 -17.72
C THR A 147 -7.65 9.38 -19.16
N ALA A 148 -7.03 8.39 -19.79
CA ALA A 148 -6.66 8.43 -21.20
C ALA A 148 -7.72 7.70 -22.05
N GLU A 149 -8.47 8.45 -22.86
CA GLU A 149 -9.51 7.92 -23.74
C GLU A 149 -8.93 7.38 -25.05
N SER A 150 -9.77 6.67 -25.81
CA SER A 150 -9.39 6.11 -27.11
C SER A 150 -8.82 7.17 -28.07
N GLY A 151 -7.59 6.94 -28.54
CA GLY A 151 -6.89 7.83 -29.47
C GLY A 151 -6.21 9.05 -28.83
N SER A 152 -6.18 9.15 -27.50
CA SER A 152 -5.29 10.08 -26.79
C SER A 152 -3.83 9.59 -26.79
N ASP A 153 -2.89 10.52 -26.60
CA ASP A 153 -1.47 10.24 -26.40
C ASP A 153 -0.97 10.95 -25.14
N VAL A 154 -0.59 10.17 -24.13
CA VAL A 154 -0.16 10.70 -22.82
C VAL A 154 1.26 10.24 -22.50
N ARG A 155 2.13 11.16 -22.10
CA ARG A 155 3.48 10.85 -21.63
C ARG A 155 3.68 11.31 -20.20
N VAL A 156 4.24 10.43 -19.39
CA VAL A 156 4.50 10.66 -17.97
C VAL A 156 5.99 10.46 -17.70
N ASN A 157 6.65 11.53 -17.29
CA ASN A 157 8.08 11.56 -16.95
C ASN A 157 8.32 12.45 -15.72
N GLY A 158 8.02 11.92 -14.53
CA GLY A 158 8.47 12.48 -13.26
C GLY A 158 7.43 12.77 -12.18
N LEU A 159 6.16 12.39 -12.29
CA LEU A 159 5.10 12.92 -11.40
C LEU A 159 4.50 11.92 -10.41
N TYR A 160 3.58 12.38 -9.56
CA TYR A 160 2.63 11.50 -8.86
C TYR A 160 1.37 11.35 -9.71
N LEU A 161 1.14 10.15 -10.25
CA LEU A 161 -0.16 9.76 -10.78
C LEU A 161 -0.98 9.19 -9.64
N GLY A 162 -2.05 9.85 -9.23
CA GLY A 162 -2.85 9.38 -8.12
C GLY A 162 -3.76 8.21 -8.47
N VAL A 163 -4.46 7.79 -7.42
CA VAL A 163 -5.22 6.55 -7.35
C VAL A 163 -6.33 6.50 -8.39
N GLY A 164 -6.44 5.36 -9.09
CA GLY A 164 -7.52 5.10 -10.06
C GLY A 164 -7.26 5.60 -11.48
N SER A 165 -6.02 5.94 -11.80
CA SER A 165 -5.63 6.34 -13.15
C SER A 165 -5.87 5.21 -14.16
N THR A 166 -6.46 5.53 -15.30
CA THR A 166 -6.97 4.56 -16.28
C THR A 166 -6.53 4.89 -17.71
N ALA A 167 -5.94 3.92 -18.39
CA ALA A 167 -5.71 3.92 -19.83
C ALA A 167 -6.78 3.06 -20.51
N ARG A 168 -7.74 3.69 -21.20
CA ARG A 168 -8.84 2.98 -21.86
C ARG A 168 -8.41 2.35 -23.18
N SER A 169 -9.17 1.37 -23.65
CA SER A 169 -8.93 0.74 -24.95
C SER A 169 -8.76 1.79 -26.07
N GLY A 170 -7.66 1.69 -26.83
CA GLY A 170 -7.32 2.59 -27.94
C GLY A 170 -6.43 3.79 -27.58
N SER A 171 -6.25 4.10 -26.29
CA SER A 171 -5.33 5.15 -25.81
C SER A 171 -3.86 4.74 -25.99
N SER A 172 -2.96 5.73 -25.90
CA SER A 172 -1.50 5.54 -25.81
C SER A 172 -1.01 6.22 -24.54
N VAL A 173 -0.30 5.48 -23.67
CA VAL A 173 0.26 6.03 -22.43
C VAL A 173 1.68 5.51 -22.24
N THR A 174 2.68 6.40 -22.24
CA THR A 174 4.08 6.05 -21.94
C THR A 174 4.46 6.58 -20.58
N ILE A 175 4.95 5.71 -19.69
CA ILE A 175 5.36 6.05 -18.33
C ILE A 175 6.85 5.74 -18.17
N SER A 176 7.62 6.74 -17.76
CA SER A 176 9.09 6.69 -17.72
C SER A 176 9.70 7.22 -16.42
N GLY A 177 8.87 7.73 -15.51
CA GLY A 177 9.29 8.19 -14.20
C GLY A 177 8.14 8.62 -13.29
N GLY A 178 8.44 8.83 -12.02
CA GLY A 178 7.50 9.26 -10.99
C GLY A 178 6.93 8.14 -10.11
N ILE A 179 5.96 8.53 -9.27
CA ILE A 179 5.15 7.66 -8.42
C ILE A 179 3.86 7.32 -9.14
N ILE A 180 3.48 6.05 -9.13
CA ILE A 180 2.21 5.58 -9.67
C ILE A 180 1.39 5.07 -8.50
N GLY A 181 0.31 5.76 -8.19
CA GLY A 181 -0.66 5.36 -7.16
C GLY A 181 -1.42 4.10 -7.57
N GLY A 182 -1.99 3.43 -6.57
CA GLY A 182 -2.72 2.18 -6.78
C GLY A 182 -4.02 2.34 -7.60
N LEU A 183 -4.68 1.21 -7.86
CA LEU A 183 -5.85 1.11 -8.76
C LEU A 183 -5.52 1.53 -10.20
N PHE A 184 -4.27 1.41 -10.64
CA PHE A 184 -3.90 1.74 -12.01
C PHE A 184 -4.47 0.69 -12.97
N THR A 185 -5.21 1.14 -13.98
CA THR A 185 -5.87 0.27 -14.95
C THR A 185 -5.36 0.52 -16.36
N ALA A 186 -4.64 -0.45 -16.93
CA ALA A 186 -4.41 -0.59 -18.35
C ALA A 186 -5.43 -1.56 -18.94
N GLU A 187 -6.46 -1.05 -19.61
CA GLU A 187 -7.48 -1.87 -20.24
C GLU A 187 -6.92 -2.65 -21.43
N ALA A 188 -7.51 -3.80 -21.73
CA ALA A 188 -7.18 -4.54 -22.95
C ALA A 188 -7.42 -3.66 -24.19
N GLY A 189 -6.41 -3.54 -25.05
CA GLY A 189 -6.44 -2.69 -26.24
C GLY A 189 -5.90 -1.27 -26.04
N SER A 190 -5.56 -0.87 -24.82
CA SER A 190 -4.72 0.31 -24.58
C SER A 190 -3.26 0.02 -25.00
N ARG A 191 -2.51 1.07 -25.35
CA ARG A 191 -1.07 0.99 -25.62
C ARG A 191 -0.31 1.62 -24.46
N VAL A 192 -0.29 0.92 -23.32
CA VAL A 192 0.54 1.32 -22.18
C VAL A 192 1.97 0.82 -22.39
N GLU A 193 2.93 1.71 -22.24
CA GLU A 193 4.37 1.42 -22.27
C GLU A 193 5.02 1.86 -20.96
N LEU A 194 5.78 0.96 -20.35
CA LEU A 194 6.62 1.25 -19.18
C LEU A 194 8.09 1.26 -19.61
N VAL A 195 8.74 2.40 -19.43
CA VAL A 195 10.14 2.64 -19.79
C VAL A 195 10.99 2.60 -18.52
N GLY A 196 11.82 1.57 -18.39
CA GLY A 196 12.51 1.29 -17.14
C GLY A 196 13.36 0.03 -17.20
N ASN A 197 13.68 -0.57 -16.07
CA ASN A 197 14.40 -1.84 -15.98
C ASN A 197 14.12 -2.54 -14.64
N GLU A 198 14.90 -3.56 -14.29
CA GLU A 198 14.78 -4.30 -13.02
C GLU A 198 13.37 -4.89 -12.82
N PHE A 199 12.70 -5.21 -13.92
CA PHE A 199 11.35 -5.74 -13.91
C PHE A 199 11.30 -7.11 -13.25
N SER A 200 10.31 -7.32 -12.40
CA SER A 200 10.10 -8.58 -11.70
C SER A 200 8.61 -8.88 -11.57
N VAL A 201 8.26 -10.17 -11.63
CA VAL A 201 6.92 -10.67 -11.33
C VAL A 201 7.04 -11.60 -10.12
N ASN A 202 6.28 -11.32 -9.07
CA ASN A 202 6.27 -12.07 -7.82
C ASN A 202 7.68 -12.21 -7.20
N GLY A 203 8.50 -11.15 -7.32
CA GLY A 203 9.87 -11.09 -6.82
C GLY A 203 10.92 -11.81 -7.68
N ALA A 204 10.52 -12.44 -8.79
CA ALA A 204 11.44 -13.08 -9.74
C ALA A 204 11.67 -12.19 -10.96
N GLU A 205 12.91 -12.13 -11.44
CA GLU A 205 13.29 -11.35 -12.62
C GLU A 205 12.39 -11.66 -13.83
N TYR A 206 11.96 -10.60 -14.52
CA TYR A 206 11.04 -10.68 -15.65
C TYR A 206 11.71 -10.22 -16.95
N ALA A 207 11.94 -11.17 -17.87
CA ALA A 207 12.58 -10.94 -19.17
C ALA A 207 11.60 -10.70 -20.33
N GLY A 208 10.29 -10.74 -20.08
CA GLY A 208 9.26 -10.54 -21.11
C GLY A 208 9.29 -9.14 -21.73
N ALA A 209 8.76 -9.02 -22.95
CA ALA A 209 8.59 -7.74 -23.65
C ALA A 209 7.23 -7.08 -23.36
N THR A 210 6.25 -7.86 -22.92
CA THR A 210 4.93 -7.38 -22.49
C THR A 210 4.54 -8.09 -21.20
N VAL A 211 3.73 -7.45 -20.37
CA VAL A 211 3.24 -8.01 -19.10
C VAL A 211 1.73 -7.86 -18.97
N SER A 212 1.10 -8.88 -18.39
CA SER A 212 -0.29 -8.84 -17.92
C SER A 212 -0.34 -9.46 -16.53
N LEU A 213 -1.15 -8.87 -15.65
CA LEU A 213 -1.45 -9.47 -14.35
C LEU A 213 -2.68 -10.37 -14.51
N VAL A 214 -2.50 -11.67 -14.32
CA VAL A 214 -3.54 -12.68 -14.62
C VAL A 214 -4.02 -13.42 -13.38
N SER A 215 -3.15 -13.55 -12.38
CA SER A 215 -3.45 -14.15 -11.10
C SER A 215 -3.73 -13.07 -10.05
N GLU A 216 -4.67 -13.32 -9.14
CA GLU A 216 -4.98 -12.44 -8.01
C GLU A 216 -3.79 -12.16 -7.08
N GLN A 217 -2.70 -12.94 -7.21
CA GLN A 217 -1.45 -12.78 -6.47
C GLN A 217 -0.35 -12.04 -7.24
N ASP A 218 -0.54 -11.78 -8.54
CA ASP A 218 0.52 -11.21 -9.33
C ASP A 218 0.89 -9.83 -8.81
N VAL A 219 2.18 -9.68 -8.53
CA VAL A 219 2.84 -8.43 -8.19
C VAL A 219 3.88 -8.19 -9.27
N PHE A 220 3.71 -7.13 -10.04
CA PHE A 220 4.70 -6.68 -11.00
C PHE A 220 5.38 -5.43 -10.44
N SER A 221 6.70 -5.47 -10.32
CA SER A 221 7.47 -4.32 -9.85
C SER A 221 8.68 -4.09 -10.74
N GLY A 222 9.25 -2.90 -10.64
CA GLY A 222 10.49 -2.56 -11.33
C GLY A 222 10.91 -1.15 -11.01
N THR A 223 11.80 -0.62 -11.84
CA THR A 223 12.32 0.73 -11.71
C THR A 223 12.11 1.46 -13.03
N LEU A 224 11.49 2.63 -13.01
CA LEU A 224 11.33 3.50 -14.17
C LEU A 224 12.67 4.15 -14.57
N SER A 225 12.76 4.68 -15.78
CA SER A 225 14.01 5.23 -16.31
C SER A 225 14.58 6.42 -15.52
N ASP A 226 13.76 7.14 -14.76
CA ASP A 226 14.20 8.19 -13.84
C ASP A 226 14.77 7.65 -12.51
N GLY A 227 14.72 6.33 -12.29
CA GLY A 227 15.16 5.66 -11.07
C GLY A 227 14.07 5.43 -10.03
N SER A 228 12.84 5.88 -10.27
CA SER A 228 11.71 5.69 -9.35
C SER A 228 11.23 4.23 -9.37
N PRO A 229 11.14 3.54 -8.22
CA PRO A 229 10.55 2.21 -8.16
C PRO A 229 9.03 2.28 -8.27
N PHE A 230 8.41 1.21 -8.76
CA PHE A 230 6.95 1.06 -8.81
C PHE A 230 6.53 -0.37 -8.46
N VAL A 231 5.28 -0.51 -8.02
CA VAL A 231 4.62 -1.79 -7.82
C VAL A 231 3.22 -1.72 -8.43
N PHE A 232 2.80 -2.78 -9.09
CA PHE A 232 1.43 -3.04 -9.49
C PHE A 232 1.02 -4.39 -8.92
N SER A 233 -0.10 -4.44 -8.21
CA SER A 233 -0.62 -5.68 -7.63
C SER A 233 -2.11 -5.82 -7.84
N VAL A 234 -2.54 -7.02 -8.25
CA VAL A 234 -3.97 -7.34 -8.34
C VAL A 234 -4.65 -7.28 -6.97
N SER A 235 -3.91 -7.56 -5.88
CA SER A 235 -4.44 -7.43 -4.51
C SER A 235 -4.64 -5.97 -4.10
N ALA A 236 -3.91 -5.03 -4.70
CA ALA A 236 -4.15 -3.59 -4.61
C ALA A 236 -5.13 -3.10 -5.69
N LEU A 237 -5.76 -4.02 -6.43
CA LEU A 237 -6.70 -3.81 -7.53
C LEU A 237 -6.11 -3.07 -8.74
N ASP A 238 -4.80 -3.16 -8.95
CA ASP A 238 -4.21 -2.78 -10.23
C ASP A 238 -4.57 -3.81 -11.30
N ALA A 239 -4.79 -3.32 -12.52
CA ALA A 239 -5.16 -4.15 -13.66
C ALA A 239 -4.26 -3.81 -14.84
N ILE A 240 -3.29 -4.68 -15.15
CA ILE A 240 -2.42 -4.53 -16.31
C ILE A 240 -2.78 -5.58 -17.37
N ASN A 241 -3.24 -5.12 -18.54
CA ASN A 241 -3.58 -6.00 -19.66
C ASN A 241 -2.70 -5.69 -20.89
N GLY A 242 -1.51 -6.28 -20.94
CA GLY A 242 -0.64 -6.24 -22.11
C GLY A 242 0.23 -4.99 -22.21
N ALA A 243 0.67 -4.43 -21.08
CA ALA A 243 1.61 -3.30 -21.10
C ALA A 243 2.94 -3.73 -21.74
N THR A 244 3.50 -2.88 -22.59
CA THR A 244 4.80 -3.08 -23.22
C THR A 244 5.92 -2.60 -22.31
N LEU A 245 7.04 -3.32 -22.28
CA LEU A 245 8.19 -3.02 -21.45
C LEU A 245 9.38 -2.60 -22.31
N THR A 246 9.79 -1.34 -22.21
CA THR A 246 10.98 -0.82 -22.87
C THR A 246 12.11 -0.72 -21.85
N ARG A 247 13.18 -1.49 -22.09
CA ARG A 247 14.33 -1.53 -21.18
C ARG A 247 15.27 -0.36 -21.41
N MET A 248 15.49 0.44 -20.36
CA MET A 248 16.47 1.54 -20.35
C MET A 248 17.55 1.33 -19.29
N GLU A 249 18.71 1.96 -19.48
CA GLU A 249 19.73 2.04 -18.45
C GLU A 249 19.21 2.89 -17.28
N LEU A 250 19.41 2.42 -16.05
CA LEU A 250 18.93 3.09 -14.85
C LEU A 250 20.03 3.94 -14.21
N PRO A 251 19.67 5.00 -13.48
CA PRO A 251 20.60 5.68 -12.59
C PRO A 251 21.25 4.69 -11.61
N SER A 252 22.54 4.86 -11.34
CA SER A 252 23.27 4.00 -10.41
C SER A 252 22.72 4.14 -8.99
N VAL A 253 22.58 3.03 -8.28
CA VAL A 253 22.16 3.03 -6.87
C VAL A 253 23.33 3.50 -5.99
N ASP A 254 23.10 4.52 -5.17
CA ASP A 254 23.99 4.90 -4.06
C ASP A 254 23.60 4.08 -2.81
N PRO A 255 24.47 3.18 -2.30
CA PRO A 255 24.18 2.36 -1.13
C PRO A 255 24.40 3.09 0.20
N THR A 256 24.85 4.36 0.18
CA THR A 256 25.07 5.13 1.39
C THR A 256 23.76 5.24 2.19
N PRO A 257 23.75 4.90 3.50
CA PRO A 257 22.54 5.00 4.30
C PRO A 257 21.97 6.41 4.31
N ILE A 258 20.69 6.51 3.96
CA ILE A 258 19.96 7.77 3.91
C ILE A 258 19.34 8.04 5.29
N VAL A 259 19.48 9.26 5.79
CA VAL A 259 18.80 9.71 7.01
C VAL A 259 17.93 10.91 6.66
N VAL A 260 16.65 10.83 7.02
CA VAL A 260 15.70 11.93 6.85
C VAL A 260 15.19 12.36 8.22
N ASP A 261 15.62 13.52 8.68
CA ASP A 261 15.27 14.10 9.99
C ASP A 261 14.61 15.49 9.88
N GLN A 262 14.37 15.95 8.65
CA GLN A 262 13.68 17.18 8.31
C GLN A 262 12.97 17.05 6.96
N ILE A 263 12.10 18.00 6.66
CA ILE A 263 11.49 18.12 5.33
C ILE A 263 12.60 18.52 4.33
N ILE A 264 12.74 17.74 3.25
CA ILE A 264 13.67 18.00 2.16
C ILE A 264 12.93 18.55 0.94
N SER A 265 13.56 19.45 0.20
CA SER A 265 12.93 20.15 -0.93
C SER A 265 12.68 19.27 -2.16
N SER A 266 13.42 18.17 -2.28
CA SER A 266 13.18 17.14 -3.30
C SER A 266 12.87 15.84 -2.55
N PRO A 267 11.58 15.46 -2.45
CA PRO A 267 11.18 14.31 -1.65
C PRO A 267 11.74 13.02 -2.27
N ILE A 268 12.20 12.12 -1.40
CA ILE A 268 12.60 10.78 -1.81
C ILE A 268 11.33 10.00 -2.16
N ARG A 269 11.15 9.70 -3.44
CA ARG A 269 9.94 9.07 -3.98
C ARG A 269 9.88 7.56 -3.74
N GLY A 270 11.03 6.93 -3.54
CA GLY A 270 11.12 5.51 -3.29
C GLY A 270 12.55 5.03 -3.16
N LEU A 271 12.71 3.74 -2.88
CA LEU A 271 14.01 3.08 -2.72
C LEU A 271 14.08 1.78 -3.51
N ARG A 272 15.26 1.50 -4.06
CA ARG A 272 15.59 0.28 -4.78
C ARG A 272 16.43 -0.67 -3.92
N ALA A 273 16.58 -1.90 -4.41
CA ALA A 273 17.35 -2.93 -3.74
C ALA A 273 18.77 -2.45 -3.41
N GLY A 274 19.22 -2.70 -2.18
CA GLY A 274 20.52 -2.28 -1.67
C GLY A 274 20.54 -0.89 -1.03
N GLN A 275 19.48 -0.09 -1.16
CA GLN A 275 19.37 1.18 -0.44
C GLN A 275 18.81 0.97 0.96
N THR A 276 19.24 1.83 1.89
CA THR A 276 18.75 1.86 3.26
C THR A 276 18.36 3.28 3.65
N LEU A 277 17.22 3.43 4.35
CA LEU A 277 16.74 4.72 4.83
C LEU A 277 16.32 4.63 6.30
N THR A 278 16.70 5.65 7.09
CA THR A 278 16.19 5.88 8.44
C THR A 278 15.42 7.18 8.49
N LEU A 279 14.12 7.11 8.78
CA LEU A 279 13.25 8.27 9.00
C LEU A 279 13.19 8.57 10.50
N ARG A 280 13.45 9.84 10.85
CA ARG A 280 13.44 10.35 12.22
C ARG A 280 12.42 11.46 12.39
N ALA A 281 12.14 11.79 13.65
CA ALA A 281 11.27 12.92 13.99
C ALA A 281 11.71 14.21 13.26
N GLY A 282 10.75 14.89 12.64
CA GLY A 282 10.97 16.06 11.78
C GLY A 282 11.06 15.72 10.29
N GLY A 283 11.43 14.49 9.94
CA GLY A 283 11.45 13.99 8.57
C GLY A 283 10.07 13.71 8.01
N ARG A 284 9.92 13.88 6.68
CA ARG A 284 8.71 13.52 5.94
C ARG A 284 9.03 12.82 4.63
N LEU A 285 8.31 11.75 4.33
CA LEU A 285 8.31 11.05 3.04
C LEU A 285 6.93 11.22 2.36
N PRO A 286 6.88 11.27 1.02
CA PRO A 286 5.67 11.60 0.28
C PRO A 286 4.62 10.47 0.30
N ASP A 287 3.41 10.80 -0.15
CA ASP A 287 2.40 9.82 -0.55
C ASP A 287 2.94 8.94 -1.68
N GLY A 288 2.58 7.65 -1.68
CA GLY A 288 3.03 6.67 -2.67
C GLY A 288 4.51 6.35 -2.58
N PHE A 289 5.16 6.60 -1.44
CA PHE A 289 6.53 6.16 -1.23
C PHE A 289 6.65 4.64 -1.41
N THR A 290 7.47 4.21 -2.37
CA THR A 290 7.61 2.79 -2.73
C THR A 290 9.02 2.27 -2.44
N ALA A 291 9.12 1.17 -1.69
CA ALA A 291 10.37 0.47 -1.41
C ALA A 291 10.36 -0.92 -2.07
N VAL A 292 11.27 -1.16 -3.01
CA VAL A 292 11.41 -2.46 -3.70
C VAL A 292 12.74 -3.09 -3.33
N GLY A 293 12.71 -4.15 -2.51
CA GLY A 293 13.92 -4.85 -2.05
C GLY A 293 14.86 -4.02 -1.16
N ALA A 294 14.41 -2.86 -0.67
CA ALA A 294 15.17 -1.93 0.16
C ALA A 294 14.96 -2.19 1.67
N THR A 295 15.72 -1.49 2.51
CA THR A 295 15.50 -1.48 3.97
C THR A 295 15.08 -0.10 4.45
N VAL A 296 13.95 -0.02 5.15
CA VAL A 296 13.40 1.22 5.72
C VAL A 296 13.23 1.07 7.22
N ALA A 297 13.82 1.97 7.99
CA ALA A 297 13.61 2.10 9.43
C ALA A 297 12.91 3.43 9.71
N ILE A 298 11.80 3.39 10.45
CA ILE A 298 11.03 4.57 10.85
C ILE A 298 11.07 4.65 12.37
N GLU A 299 11.91 5.56 12.88
CA GLU A 299 12.10 5.86 14.30
C GLU A 299 11.17 6.99 14.76
N GLY A 300 10.69 7.81 13.82
CA GLY A 300 9.79 8.95 14.02
C GLY A 300 9.43 9.59 12.67
N GLY A 301 8.76 10.74 12.69
CA GLY A 301 8.39 11.46 11.47
C GLY A 301 7.10 10.96 10.82
N GLU A 302 6.86 11.37 9.58
CA GLU A 302 5.66 11.04 8.81
C GLU A 302 6.00 10.46 7.44
N VAL A 303 5.33 9.38 7.05
CA VAL A 303 5.26 8.89 5.68
C VAL A 303 3.82 9.07 5.21
N GLY A 304 3.65 9.53 3.97
CA GLY A 304 2.34 9.77 3.37
C GLY A 304 1.44 8.53 3.25
N ASP A 305 0.32 8.72 2.58
CA ASP A 305 -0.64 7.67 2.24
C ASP A 305 -0.09 6.75 1.11
N ALA A 306 -0.68 5.56 0.94
CA ALA A 306 -0.39 4.62 -0.14
C ALA A 306 1.08 4.14 -0.21
N VAL A 307 1.73 3.94 0.93
CA VAL A 307 3.10 3.41 1.00
C VAL A 307 3.14 1.96 0.56
N GLU A 308 4.12 1.60 -0.27
CA GLU A 308 4.27 0.25 -0.78
C GLU A 308 5.63 -0.35 -0.45
N VAL A 309 5.63 -1.60 0.01
CA VAL A 309 6.83 -2.39 0.26
C VAL A 309 6.73 -3.69 -0.52
N SER A 310 7.56 -3.86 -1.56
CA SER A 310 7.61 -5.07 -2.37
C SER A 310 8.97 -5.74 -2.22
N GLY A 311 8.98 -6.88 -1.53
CA GLY A 311 10.23 -7.41 -0.98
C GLY A 311 10.90 -6.44 0.01
N GLY A 312 12.07 -6.79 0.51
CA GLY A 312 12.81 -5.95 1.47
C GLY A 312 12.24 -5.97 2.90
N ASP A 313 12.67 -5.02 3.70
CA ASP A 313 12.38 -4.92 5.14
C ASP A 313 11.92 -3.51 5.53
N LEU A 314 10.78 -3.40 6.20
CA LEU A 314 10.32 -2.19 6.86
C LEU A 314 10.22 -2.40 8.37
N GLN A 315 10.80 -1.50 9.15
CA GLN A 315 10.75 -1.47 10.61
C GLN A 315 10.11 -0.17 11.09
N LEU A 316 8.98 -0.26 11.78
CA LEU A 316 8.28 0.87 12.38
C LEU A 316 8.43 0.80 13.91
N ALA A 317 9.27 1.67 14.46
CA ALA A 317 9.51 1.79 15.90
C ALA A 317 8.87 3.05 16.50
N GLY A 318 8.56 4.05 15.66
CA GLY A 318 7.88 5.29 16.03
C GLY A 318 7.37 6.02 14.78
N GLY A 319 6.73 7.18 14.93
CA GLY A 319 6.23 7.95 13.78
C GLY A 319 4.91 7.42 13.22
N VAL A 320 4.54 7.93 12.04
CA VAL A 320 3.26 7.65 11.38
C VAL A 320 3.49 7.26 9.92
N ILE A 321 2.92 6.15 9.50
CA ILE A 321 2.64 5.83 8.11
C ILE A 321 1.17 6.16 7.84
N GLY A 322 0.88 6.83 6.73
CA GLY A 322 -0.47 7.15 6.31
C GLY A 322 -1.34 5.93 6.02
N LYS A 323 -2.44 6.17 5.32
CA LYS A 323 -3.46 5.18 4.95
C LYS A 323 -2.97 4.28 3.84
N TRP A 324 -3.65 3.14 3.66
CA TRP A 324 -3.48 2.23 2.52
C TRP A 324 -2.05 1.71 2.33
N PHE A 325 -1.34 1.53 3.45
CA PHE A 325 -0.05 0.83 3.44
C PHE A 325 -0.20 -0.57 2.82
N SER A 326 0.72 -0.96 1.94
CA SER A 326 0.71 -2.25 1.26
C SER A 326 2.08 -2.93 1.35
N ALA A 327 2.09 -4.20 1.76
CA ALA A 327 3.27 -5.05 1.71
C ALA A 327 3.03 -6.28 0.83
N THR A 328 3.90 -6.53 -0.13
CA THR A 328 3.73 -7.56 -1.16
C THR A 328 5.04 -8.29 -1.46
N ALA A 329 4.98 -9.32 -2.32
CA ALA A 329 6.14 -10.05 -2.86
C ALA A 329 7.21 -10.45 -1.82
N GLY A 330 6.78 -10.93 -0.65
CA GLY A 330 7.70 -11.38 0.40
C GLY A 330 8.29 -10.28 1.30
N GLY A 331 7.82 -9.03 1.19
CA GLY A 331 8.22 -7.93 2.07
C GLY A 331 8.04 -8.26 3.56
N GLN A 332 8.97 -7.82 4.39
CA GLN A 332 8.99 -8.08 5.84
C GLN A 332 8.69 -6.79 6.61
N VAL A 333 7.53 -6.72 7.24
CA VAL A 333 7.10 -5.55 8.02
C VAL A 333 7.16 -5.89 9.50
N ARG A 334 7.88 -5.10 10.28
CA ARG A 334 7.97 -5.23 11.74
C ARG A 334 7.49 -3.94 12.38
N VAL A 335 6.53 -4.05 13.28
CA VAL A 335 5.94 -2.91 13.99
C VAL A 335 6.10 -3.16 15.48
N SER A 336 6.88 -2.30 16.13
CA SER A 336 7.10 -2.30 17.59
C SER A 336 6.62 -1.02 18.26
N GLY A 337 6.30 0.01 17.48
CA GLY A 337 5.72 1.28 17.92
C GLY A 337 5.18 2.06 16.72
N GLY A 338 4.77 3.32 16.93
CA GLY A 338 4.20 4.16 15.87
C GLY A 338 2.81 3.73 15.41
N THR A 339 2.35 4.33 14.32
CA THR A 339 1.01 4.11 13.75
C THR A 339 1.08 3.85 12.25
N ILE A 340 0.33 2.85 11.78
CA ILE A 340 -0.04 2.68 10.37
C ILE A 340 -1.52 3.06 10.24
N GLY A 341 -1.84 3.90 9.26
CA GLY A 341 -3.20 4.36 9.02
C GLY A 341 -4.19 3.26 8.60
N LEU A 342 -5.41 3.70 8.27
CA LEU A 342 -6.49 2.80 7.85
C LEU A 342 -6.17 2.03 6.57
N GLY A 343 -6.75 0.83 6.42
CA GLY A 343 -6.74 0.07 5.17
C GLY A 343 -5.39 -0.54 4.82
N ALA A 344 -4.53 -0.79 5.82
CA ALA A 344 -3.27 -1.48 5.59
C ALA A 344 -3.50 -2.92 5.07
N SER A 345 -2.64 -3.41 4.18
CA SER A 345 -2.75 -4.73 3.56
C SER A 345 -1.40 -5.42 3.46
N VAL A 346 -1.40 -6.74 3.67
CA VAL A 346 -0.22 -7.60 3.50
C VAL A 346 -0.63 -8.79 2.63
N SER A 347 0.07 -9.03 1.52
CA SER A 347 -0.31 -10.03 0.51
C SER A 347 0.89 -10.75 -0.11
N SER A 348 0.65 -11.72 -0.99
CA SER A 348 1.65 -12.30 -1.89
C SER A 348 2.97 -12.70 -1.21
N GLY A 349 2.88 -13.44 -0.11
CA GLY A 349 4.04 -13.94 0.64
C GLY A 349 4.66 -12.96 1.64
N ALA A 350 4.21 -11.71 1.65
CA ALA A 350 4.65 -10.72 2.62
C ALA A 350 4.23 -11.08 4.05
N ARG A 351 4.96 -10.53 5.01
CA ARG A 351 4.81 -10.84 6.43
C ARG A 351 4.71 -9.58 7.27
N LEU A 352 3.83 -9.61 8.25
CA LEU A 352 3.75 -8.61 9.31
C LEU A 352 4.01 -9.24 10.67
N LEU A 353 4.91 -8.63 11.44
CA LEU A 353 5.11 -8.90 12.85
C LEU A 353 4.74 -7.65 13.65
N LEU A 354 3.63 -7.73 14.39
CA LEU A 354 3.14 -6.68 15.28
C LEU A 354 3.45 -7.05 16.74
N THR A 355 4.32 -6.27 17.37
CA THR A 355 4.75 -6.46 18.78
C THR A 355 4.36 -5.28 19.67
N GLY A 356 3.99 -4.15 19.06
CA GLY A 356 3.56 -2.90 19.69
C GLY A 356 3.10 -1.91 18.61
N GLY A 357 2.68 -0.70 18.99
CA GLY A 357 2.14 0.29 18.04
C GLY A 357 0.69 0.03 17.63
N GLU A 358 0.22 0.77 16.63
CA GLU A 358 -1.16 0.74 16.14
C GLU A 358 -1.22 0.50 14.63
N VAL A 359 -2.13 -0.39 14.20
CA VAL A 359 -2.56 -0.52 12.81
C VAL A 359 -4.03 -0.14 12.73
N GLY A 360 -4.36 0.82 11.88
CA GLY A 360 -5.70 1.37 11.76
C GLY A 360 -6.76 0.37 11.30
N ALA A 361 -8.02 0.83 11.26
CA ALA A 361 -9.16 0.03 10.85
C ALA A 361 -9.05 -0.49 9.40
N GLY A 362 -9.69 -1.62 9.13
CA GLY A 362 -9.72 -2.24 7.80
C GLY A 362 -8.40 -2.92 7.41
N PHE A 363 -7.61 -3.35 8.39
CA PHE A 363 -6.40 -4.12 8.12
C PHE A 363 -6.74 -5.44 7.42
N SER A 364 -6.01 -5.79 6.36
CA SER A 364 -6.24 -7.01 5.58
C SER A 364 -4.99 -7.89 5.53
N ALA A 365 -5.08 -9.08 6.12
CA ALA A 365 -4.19 -10.19 5.84
C ALA A 365 -4.68 -10.87 4.55
N ALA A 366 -4.14 -10.44 3.42
CA ALA A 366 -4.55 -10.90 2.10
C ALA A 366 -3.87 -12.21 1.70
N ARG A 367 -4.23 -12.71 0.51
CA ARG A 367 -3.89 -14.04 0.03
C ARG A 367 -2.38 -14.34 0.11
N GLY A 368 -2.02 -15.44 0.77
CA GLY A 368 -0.64 -15.91 0.88
C GLY A 368 0.24 -15.12 1.86
N SER A 369 -0.33 -14.19 2.63
CA SER A 369 0.38 -13.47 3.68
C SER A 369 0.54 -14.30 4.96
N ALA A 370 1.50 -13.90 5.80
CA ALA A 370 1.61 -14.37 7.17
C ALA A 370 1.69 -13.19 8.15
N VAL A 371 0.72 -13.10 9.05
CA VAL A 371 0.64 -12.05 10.07
C VAL A 371 0.81 -12.69 11.44
N SER A 372 1.69 -12.11 12.27
CA SER A 372 1.90 -12.51 13.66
C SER A 372 1.73 -11.30 14.56
N ILE A 373 0.86 -11.42 15.56
CA ILE A 373 0.51 -10.33 16.48
C ILE A 373 0.70 -10.84 17.91
N SER A 374 1.64 -10.23 18.62
CA SER A 374 1.94 -10.56 20.03
C SER A 374 1.78 -9.36 20.97
N GLY A 375 1.33 -8.22 20.45
CA GLY A 375 1.13 -6.97 21.18
C GLY A 375 0.62 -5.88 20.23
N GLY A 376 0.42 -4.67 20.74
CA GLY A 376 -0.10 -3.53 19.95
C GLY A 376 -1.62 -3.55 19.77
N VAL A 377 -2.12 -2.65 18.93
CA VAL A 377 -3.54 -2.45 18.66
C VAL A 377 -3.82 -2.60 17.17
N ILE A 378 -4.85 -3.36 16.81
CA ILE A 378 -5.44 -3.37 15.48
C ILE A 378 -6.85 -2.80 15.55
N GLY A 379 -7.15 -1.84 14.68
CA GLY A 379 -8.47 -1.23 14.58
C GLY A 379 -9.57 -2.21 14.15
N THR A 380 -10.80 -1.70 14.05
CA THR A 380 -11.98 -2.49 13.64
C THR A 380 -11.84 -3.04 12.22
N GLY A 381 -12.51 -4.16 11.92
CA GLY A 381 -12.59 -4.70 10.56
C GLY A 381 -11.30 -5.37 10.09
N PHE A 382 -10.59 -6.07 10.98
CA PHE A 382 -9.44 -6.89 10.59
C PHE A 382 -9.92 -8.11 9.80
N GLU A 383 -9.52 -8.21 8.53
CA GLU A 383 -9.85 -9.33 7.65
C GLU A 383 -8.67 -10.29 7.45
N ALA A 384 -8.88 -11.57 7.75
CA ALA A 384 -8.06 -12.68 7.29
C ALA A 384 -8.68 -13.27 6.02
N LEU A 385 -8.20 -12.82 4.85
CA LEU A 385 -8.72 -13.25 3.55
C LEU A 385 -8.27 -14.67 3.19
N ARG A 386 -8.86 -15.20 2.12
CA ARG A 386 -8.61 -16.57 1.64
C ARG A 386 -7.12 -16.88 1.51
N TRP A 387 -6.71 -18.01 2.08
CA TRP A 387 -5.32 -18.50 2.06
C TRP A 387 -4.29 -17.58 2.74
N SER A 388 -4.74 -16.68 3.64
CA SER A 388 -3.86 -15.99 4.59
C SER A 388 -3.59 -16.85 5.83
N SER A 389 -2.54 -16.52 6.57
CA SER A 389 -2.26 -17.08 7.90
C SER A 389 -2.12 -15.95 8.92
N VAL A 390 -2.93 -15.98 9.97
CA VAL A 390 -2.89 -15.03 11.09
C VAL A 390 -2.61 -15.79 12.38
N ALA A 391 -1.59 -15.36 13.12
CA ALA A 391 -1.23 -15.89 14.43
C ALA A 391 -1.39 -14.80 15.49
N LEU A 392 -2.23 -15.05 16.49
CA LEU A 392 -2.57 -14.13 17.57
C LEU A 392 -2.07 -14.72 18.89
N SER A 393 -1.17 -14.01 19.56
CA SER A 393 -0.69 -14.37 20.90
C SER A 393 -0.76 -13.20 21.88
N GLY A 394 -1.25 -12.04 21.44
CA GLY A 394 -1.44 -10.88 22.29
C GLY A 394 -2.00 -9.68 21.56
N GLY A 395 -2.04 -8.52 22.21
CA GLY A 395 -2.56 -7.27 21.66
C GLY A 395 -4.07 -7.09 21.79
N GLU A 396 -4.55 -5.96 21.29
CA GLU A 396 -5.96 -5.55 21.29
C GLU A 396 -6.50 -5.49 19.86
N TYR A 397 -7.78 -5.85 19.70
CA TYR A 397 -8.45 -5.93 18.40
C TYR A 397 -9.78 -5.18 18.45
N GLY A 398 -10.01 -4.30 17.49
CA GLY A 398 -11.33 -3.72 17.27
C GLY A 398 -12.35 -4.77 16.82
N GLU A 399 -13.62 -4.43 16.95
CA GLU A 399 -14.74 -5.28 16.52
C GLU A 399 -14.70 -5.59 15.02
N GLY A 400 -15.32 -6.71 14.63
CA GLY A 400 -15.53 -7.06 13.24
C GLY A 400 -14.37 -7.83 12.63
N PHE A 401 -13.77 -8.75 13.38
CA PHE A 401 -12.74 -9.64 12.84
C PHE A 401 -13.39 -10.62 11.83
N ARG A 402 -12.85 -10.70 10.61
CA ARG A 402 -13.42 -11.55 9.56
C ARG A 402 -12.41 -12.60 9.09
N ALA A 403 -12.66 -13.88 9.38
CA ALA A 403 -11.94 -15.00 8.79
C ALA A 403 -12.72 -15.56 7.59
N GLU A 404 -12.22 -15.29 6.39
CA GLU A 404 -12.79 -15.82 5.15
C GLU A 404 -12.47 -17.30 4.98
N ARG A 405 -13.19 -17.96 4.07
CA ARG A 405 -12.93 -19.38 3.70
C ARG A 405 -11.46 -19.63 3.40
N ASP A 406 -10.96 -20.81 3.72
CA ASP A 406 -9.58 -21.24 3.49
C ASP A 406 -8.49 -20.35 4.15
N SER A 407 -8.85 -19.40 5.01
CA SER A 407 -7.91 -18.68 5.87
C SER A 407 -7.51 -19.54 7.08
N SER A 408 -6.37 -19.23 7.71
CA SER A 408 -5.91 -19.89 8.94
C SER A 408 -5.70 -18.87 10.05
N VAL A 409 -6.44 -19.00 11.14
CA VAL A 409 -6.28 -18.21 12.37
C VAL A 409 -5.79 -19.13 13.49
N SER A 410 -4.64 -18.81 14.07
CA SER A 410 -4.06 -19.53 15.20
C SER A 410 -4.03 -18.62 16.41
N LEU A 411 -4.61 -19.05 17.52
CA LEU A 411 -4.57 -18.34 18.79
C LEU A 411 -3.66 -19.09 19.76
N VAL A 412 -2.76 -18.37 20.42
CA VAL A 412 -1.93 -18.88 21.50
C VAL A 412 -2.31 -18.13 22.77
N GLY A 413 -2.72 -18.86 23.79
CA GLY A 413 -3.34 -18.27 24.97
C GLY A 413 -3.31 -19.17 26.20
N GLN A 414 -3.61 -18.57 27.35
CA GLN A 414 -3.62 -19.22 28.66
C GLN A 414 -4.99 -19.80 29.00
N GLU A 415 -6.04 -19.28 28.36
CA GLU A 415 -7.41 -19.73 28.59
C GLU A 415 -8.22 -19.62 27.31
N PHE A 416 -9.07 -20.61 27.06
CA PHE A 416 -10.03 -20.60 25.96
C PHE A 416 -11.38 -21.18 26.41
N ARG A 417 -12.45 -20.44 26.14
CA ARG A 417 -13.82 -20.78 26.48
C ARG A 417 -14.73 -20.62 25.27
N LEU A 418 -15.69 -21.52 25.11
CA LEU A 418 -16.79 -21.41 24.16
C LEU A 418 -18.10 -21.26 24.93
N ASP A 419 -18.82 -20.16 24.71
CA ASP A 419 -20.04 -19.80 25.46
C ASP A 419 -19.84 -19.82 26.99
N GLY A 420 -18.66 -19.39 27.43
CA GLY A 420 -18.26 -19.35 28.84
C GLY A 420 -17.78 -20.69 29.43
N ALA A 421 -17.95 -21.81 28.72
CA ALA A 421 -17.45 -23.12 29.13
C ALA A 421 -16.02 -23.37 28.62
N PRO A 422 -15.11 -23.97 29.42
CA PRO A 422 -13.79 -24.38 28.93
C PRO A 422 -13.89 -25.34 27.74
N ILE A 423 -13.01 -25.19 26.75
CA ILE A 423 -13.00 -26.08 25.58
C ILE A 423 -12.36 -27.42 25.94
N GLU A 424 -13.10 -28.51 25.75
CA GLU A 424 -12.63 -29.86 26.03
C GLU A 424 -11.48 -30.28 25.10
N GLY A 425 -10.55 -31.07 25.63
CA GLY A 425 -9.43 -31.63 24.85
C GLY A 425 -8.26 -30.69 24.60
N LEU A 426 -8.30 -29.45 25.11
CA LEU A 426 -7.13 -28.57 25.15
C LEU A 426 -6.07 -29.12 26.11
N GLY A 427 -4.88 -29.34 25.58
CA GLY A 427 -3.68 -29.65 26.35
C GLY A 427 -2.59 -28.61 26.06
N VAL A 428 -1.73 -28.37 27.03
CA VAL A 428 -0.62 -27.41 26.89
C VAL A 428 0.27 -27.79 25.71
N GLY A 429 0.60 -26.81 24.86
CA GLY A 429 1.48 -26.94 23.71
C GLY A 429 0.90 -27.74 22.53
N ARG A 430 -0.33 -28.25 22.64
CA ARG A 430 -0.97 -29.04 21.58
C ARG A 430 -2.06 -28.21 20.88
N PRO A 431 -1.91 -27.92 19.58
CA PRO A 431 -2.97 -27.25 18.82
C PRO A 431 -4.25 -28.09 18.75
N VAL A 432 -5.38 -27.45 19.02
CA VAL A 432 -6.73 -28.01 18.87
C VAL A 432 -7.50 -27.17 17.86
N VAL A 433 -8.10 -27.83 16.87
CA VAL A 433 -8.92 -27.15 15.85
C VAL A 433 -10.33 -26.96 16.39
N VAL A 434 -10.81 -25.72 16.35
CA VAL A 434 -12.21 -25.41 16.67
C VAL A 434 -13.06 -25.73 15.46
N THR A 435 -13.95 -26.70 15.59
CA THR A 435 -14.92 -27.08 14.54
C THR A 435 -16.30 -26.47 14.76
N SER A 436 -16.61 -26.00 15.98
CA SER A 436 -17.84 -25.24 16.24
C SER A 436 -17.81 -23.90 15.50
N ARG A 437 -18.94 -23.55 14.88
CA ARG A 437 -19.17 -22.26 14.19
C ARG A 437 -20.43 -21.60 14.73
N GLY A 438 -20.70 -21.83 16.00
CA GLY A 438 -21.75 -21.15 16.75
C GLY A 438 -21.23 -20.87 18.16
N GLY A 439 -21.68 -19.74 18.71
CA GLY A 439 -21.29 -19.29 20.04
C GLY A 439 -20.11 -18.32 20.04
N ARG A 440 -19.80 -17.82 21.23
CA ARG A 440 -18.75 -16.83 21.48
C ARG A 440 -17.50 -17.53 22.00
N LEU A 441 -16.42 -17.49 21.22
CA LEU A 441 -15.09 -17.89 21.64
C LEU A 441 -14.47 -16.74 22.44
N THR A 442 -14.05 -17.01 23.66
CA THR A 442 -13.43 -16.02 24.56
C THR A 442 -12.21 -16.62 25.23
N GLY A 443 -11.35 -15.78 25.78
CA GLY A 443 -10.20 -16.28 26.52
C GLY A 443 -9.18 -15.20 26.81
N VAL A 444 -8.01 -15.67 27.27
CA VAL A 444 -6.85 -14.86 27.60
C VAL A 444 -5.70 -15.31 26.71
N LEU A 445 -5.13 -14.39 25.93
CA LEU A 445 -3.99 -14.64 25.04
C LEU A 445 -2.68 -14.77 25.84
N ALA A 446 -1.58 -15.10 25.16
CA ALA A 446 -0.32 -15.38 25.82
C ALA A 446 0.26 -14.16 26.56
N ASP A 447 0.02 -12.95 26.08
CA ASP A 447 0.39 -11.70 26.73
C ASP A 447 -0.57 -11.25 27.84
N GLY A 448 -1.64 -12.02 28.12
CA GLY A 448 -2.62 -11.72 29.15
C GLY A 448 -3.78 -10.86 28.67
N SER A 449 -3.78 -10.41 27.41
CA SER A 449 -4.90 -9.68 26.85
C SER A 449 -6.13 -10.58 26.70
N SER A 450 -7.31 -10.02 26.97
CA SER A 450 -8.57 -10.73 26.76
C SER A 450 -9.01 -10.59 25.31
N PHE A 451 -9.64 -11.62 24.77
CA PHE A 451 -10.27 -11.55 23.45
C PHE A 451 -11.68 -12.17 23.47
N GLY A 452 -12.47 -11.79 22.48
CA GLY A 452 -13.79 -12.39 22.25
C GLY A 452 -14.14 -12.33 20.78
N PHE A 453 -14.42 -13.49 20.20
CA PHE A 453 -14.85 -13.67 18.82
C PHE A 453 -16.21 -14.35 18.74
N ASP A 454 -17.14 -13.75 18.02
CA ASP A 454 -18.36 -14.45 17.61
C ASP A 454 -18.02 -15.39 16.44
N LEU A 455 -18.20 -16.70 16.64
CA LEU A 455 -17.89 -17.70 15.62
C LEU A 455 -19.03 -17.94 14.62
N THR A 456 -20.14 -17.21 14.75
CA THR A 456 -21.29 -17.40 13.87
C THR A 456 -20.97 -17.02 12.42
N PRO A 457 -21.21 -17.92 11.44
CA PRO A 457 -20.81 -17.70 10.06
C PRO A 457 -21.75 -16.77 9.30
N GLU A 458 -22.96 -16.47 9.78
CA GLU A 458 -23.93 -15.61 9.08
C GLU A 458 -24.96 -15.00 10.04
N ASP A 459 -25.44 -13.78 9.74
CA ASP A 459 -26.80 -13.40 10.11
C ASP A 459 -27.74 -14.23 9.23
N VAL A 460 -28.28 -15.30 9.82
CA VAL A 460 -29.16 -16.31 9.20
C VAL A 460 -30.39 -15.69 8.49
N LEU A 461 -30.63 -14.39 8.66
CA LEU A 461 -31.76 -13.68 8.07
C LEU A 461 -31.46 -12.99 6.74
N ASN A 462 -30.20 -12.66 6.39
CA ASN A 462 -29.91 -11.77 5.25
C ASN A 462 -28.78 -12.20 4.30
N ASN A 463 -28.14 -13.36 4.52
CA ASN A 463 -27.08 -13.87 3.64
C ASN A 463 -25.94 -12.85 3.39
N LYS A 464 -25.78 -11.90 4.32
CA LYS A 464 -24.79 -10.83 4.31
C LYS A 464 -24.13 -10.84 5.68
N PRO A 465 -22.79 -10.80 5.78
CA PRO A 465 -22.12 -10.67 7.07
C PRO A 465 -22.62 -9.39 7.76
N PRO A 466 -23.09 -9.47 9.02
CA PRO A 466 -23.52 -8.28 9.74
C PRO A 466 -22.33 -7.33 9.92
N VAL A 467 -22.50 -6.07 9.51
CA VAL A 467 -21.44 -5.06 9.58
C VAL A 467 -21.12 -4.75 11.05
N GLY A 468 -19.84 -4.78 11.41
CA GLY A 468 -19.38 -4.52 12.78
C GLY A 468 -19.39 -5.74 13.72
N PHE A 469 -19.70 -6.93 13.21
CA PHE A 469 -19.64 -8.18 13.97
C PHE A 469 -18.56 -9.09 13.41
N ASP A 470 -18.04 -9.97 14.27
CA ASP A 470 -17.08 -10.98 13.84
C ASP A 470 -17.74 -11.98 12.88
N PHE A 471 -16.93 -12.53 11.98
CA PHE A 471 -17.38 -13.50 10.98
C PHE A 471 -16.31 -14.57 10.82
N PHE A 472 -16.69 -15.83 10.97
CA PHE A 472 -15.80 -16.95 10.69
C PHE A 472 -16.47 -17.90 9.71
N SER A 473 -15.94 -17.96 8.49
CA SER A 473 -16.39 -18.92 7.50
C SER A 473 -16.29 -20.35 8.05
N VAL A 474 -17.26 -21.20 7.70
CA VAL A 474 -17.22 -22.64 8.04
C VAL A 474 -15.97 -23.32 7.48
N ASP A 475 -15.42 -22.81 6.38
CA ASP A 475 -14.22 -23.32 5.72
C ASP A 475 -12.93 -22.61 6.18
N SER A 476 -13.03 -21.68 7.15
CA SER A 476 -11.84 -21.12 7.79
C SER A 476 -11.28 -22.10 8.84
N HIS A 477 -9.96 -22.10 9.01
CA HIS A 477 -9.30 -22.94 10.00
C HIS A 477 -8.95 -22.13 11.25
N ILE A 478 -9.50 -22.52 12.40
CA ILE A 478 -9.21 -21.92 13.70
C ILE A 478 -8.47 -22.94 14.55
N ALA A 479 -7.26 -22.63 14.99
CA ALA A 479 -6.49 -23.46 15.91
C ALA A 479 -6.20 -22.71 17.21
N LEU A 480 -6.38 -23.39 18.33
CA LEU A 480 -6.06 -22.90 19.66
C LEU A 480 -4.87 -23.68 20.21
N THR A 481 -3.87 -22.98 20.73
CA THR A 481 -2.75 -23.58 21.44
C THR A 481 -2.73 -23.03 22.84
N LEU A 482 -3.05 -23.88 23.81
CA LEU A 482 -2.98 -23.54 25.22
C LEU A 482 -1.51 -23.49 25.66
N ILE A 483 -1.12 -22.46 26.40
CA ILE A 483 0.15 -22.39 27.09
C ILE A 483 -0.09 -22.40 28.59
N SER A 484 0.83 -23.02 29.35
CA SER A 484 0.89 -22.77 30.79
C SER A 484 1.59 -21.44 30.97
N GLY A 485 0.88 -20.40 31.42
CA GLY A 485 1.59 -19.18 31.79
C GLY A 485 2.46 -19.42 33.03
N LEU A 486 3.43 -18.53 33.22
CA LEU A 486 4.51 -18.73 34.19
C LEU A 486 3.96 -18.62 35.63
N PRO A 487 3.97 -19.69 36.44
CA PRO A 487 3.37 -19.61 37.78
C PRO A 487 3.99 -18.49 38.62
N GLY A 488 3.15 -17.61 39.16
CA GLY A 488 3.61 -16.46 39.95
C GLY A 488 3.81 -15.16 39.16
N ASP A 489 3.74 -15.21 37.83
CA ASP A 489 3.77 -14.05 36.93
C ASP A 489 2.34 -13.47 36.82
N TYR A 490 1.94 -12.71 37.83
CA TYR A 490 0.58 -12.22 38.03
C TYR A 490 0.24 -11.00 37.19
N ASN A 491 1.24 -10.28 36.67
CA ASN A 491 1.07 -9.22 35.66
C ASN A 491 1.29 -9.74 34.22
N ASN A 492 1.80 -10.96 34.08
CA ASN A 492 2.08 -11.65 32.83
C ASN A 492 3.01 -10.86 31.89
N ASP A 493 4.01 -10.19 32.46
CA ASP A 493 5.07 -9.54 31.69
C ASP A 493 6.17 -10.53 31.23
N GLY A 494 5.96 -11.81 31.50
CA GLY A 494 6.85 -12.91 31.18
C GLY A 494 7.94 -13.12 32.24
N ARG A 495 7.87 -12.43 33.38
CA ARG A 495 8.83 -12.53 34.48
C ARG A 495 8.13 -12.48 35.82
N VAL A 496 8.54 -13.34 36.75
CA VAL A 496 8.07 -13.25 38.14
C VAL A 496 8.94 -12.24 38.89
N THR A 497 8.41 -11.06 39.16
CA THR A 497 9.11 -9.92 39.76
C THR A 497 8.36 -9.34 40.96
N ALA A 498 8.86 -8.24 41.53
CA ALA A 498 8.19 -7.56 42.64
C ALA A 498 6.88 -6.88 42.20
N ALA A 499 6.68 -6.67 40.90
CA ALA A 499 5.41 -6.15 40.38
C ALA A 499 4.28 -7.17 40.64
N ASP A 500 4.54 -8.46 40.44
CA ASP A 500 3.58 -9.54 40.68
C ASP A 500 3.21 -9.68 42.15
N TYR A 501 4.19 -9.49 43.05
CA TYR A 501 3.94 -9.44 44.48
C TYR A 501 2.94 -8.35 44.84
N THR A 502 3.05 -7.18 44.20
CA THR A 502 2.16 -6.05 44.47
C THR A 502 0.74 -6.37 44.01
N LEU A 503 0.58 -7.01 42.84
CA LEU A 503 -0.70 -7.52 42.36
C LEU A 503 -1.32 -8.56 43.29
N TRP A 504 -0.52 -9.50 43.80
CA TRP A 504 -0.98 -10.45 44.80
C TRP A 504 -1.45 -9.71 46.06
N GLN A 505 -0.64 -8.79 46.57
CA GLN A 505 -0.89 -8.06 47.80
C GLN A 505 -2.18 -7.26 47.73
N ASP A 506 -2.42 -6.59 46.60
CA ASP A 506 -3.64 -5.80 46.35
C ASP A 506 -4.89 -6.69 46.18
N SER A 507 -4.69 -7.96 45.84
CA SER A 507 -5.76 -8.92 45.58
C SER A 507 -6.08 -9.84 46.77
N VAL A 508 -5.32 -9.80 47.87
CA VAL A 508 -5.54 -10.67 49.04
C VAL A 508 -6.98 -10.58 49.56
N GLY A 509 -7.61 -11.74 49.73
CA GLY A 509 -9.00 -11.86 50.19
C GLY A 509 -10.06 -11.74 49.09
N GLN A 510 -9.66 -11.44 47.85
CA GLN A 510 -10.56 -11.47 46.69
C GLN A 510 -10.79 -12.91 46.22
N ILE A 511 -11.96 -13.17 45.62
CA ILE A 511 -12.33 -14.48 45.05
C ILE A 511 -11.86 -14.61 43.60
N SER A 512 -11.53 -13.50 42.95
CA SER A 512 -11.01 -13.48 41.59
C SER A 512 -9.61 -14.11 41.58
N PRO A 513 -9.36 -15.20 40.84
CA PRO A 513 -8.04 -15.80 40.75
C PRO A 513 -7.05 -14.82 40.10
N LEU A 514 -5.80 -14.85 40.57
CA LEU A 514 -4.70 -14.12 39.92
C LEU A 514 -4.36 -14.79 38.59
N LEU A 515 -3.88 -14.00 37.63
CA LEU A 515 -3.36 -14.52 36.37
C LEU A 515 -2.21 -15.50 36.66
N ASN A 516 -2.06 -16.60 35.91
CA ASN A 516 -1.03 -17.61 36.17
C ASN A 516 -1.02 -18.21 37.60
N ASP A 517 -2.16 -18.21 38.30
CA ASP A 517 -2.32 -18.90 39.57
C ASP A 517 -2.69 -20.39 39.37
N PRO A 518 -1.81 -21.34 39.72
CA PRO A 518 -2.10 -22.77 39.60
C PRO A 518 -3.07 -23.30 40.68
N HIS A 519 -3.36 -22.53 41.73
CA HIS A 519 -4.22 -22.96 42.85
C HIS A 519 -5.67 -22.48 42.71
N GLY A 520 -5.87 -21.26 42.20
CA GLY A 520 -7.18 -20.61 42.15
C GLY A 520 -7.80 -20.38 43.54
N GLY A 521 -9.08 -20.01 43.58
CA GLY A 521 -9.81 -19.76 44.82
C GLY A 521 -9.57 -18.36 45.40
N VAL A 522 -9.78 -18.20 46.72
CA VAL A 522 -9.55 -16.92 47.41
C VAL A 522 -8.06 -16.64 47.46
N VAL A 523 -7.65 -15.47 46.99
CA VAL A 523 -6.24 -15.04 46.96
C VAL A 523 -5.71 -14.92 48.40
N GLY A 524 -4.62 -15.62 48.69
CA GLY A 524 -3.98 -15.63 50.01
C GLY A 524 -2.59 -16.25 49.99
N ASP A 525 -2.21 -16.90 51.10
CA ASP A 525 -0.89 -17.49 51.28
C ASP A 525 -0.47 -18.51 50.20
N PRO A 526 -1.36 -19.36 49.63
CA PRO A 526 -0.98 -20.28 48.56
C PRO A 526 -0.43 -19.58 47.32
N GLN A 527 -1.04 -18.46 46.91
CA GLN A 527 -0.58 -17.65 45.78
C GLN A 527 0.75 -16.96 46.12
N LEU A 528 0.90 -16.45 47.34
CA LEU A 528 2.18 -15.89 47.77
C LEU A 528 3.33 -16.90 47.67
N ASP A 529 3.07 -18.15 48.04
CA ASP A 529 4.06 -19.21 47.97
C ASP A 529 4.42 -19.60 46.54
N VAL A 530 3.45 -19.54 45.60
CA VAL A 530 3.73 -19.68 44.16
C VAL A 530 4.63 -18.56 43.66
N TRP A 531 4.32 -17.30 43.97
CA TRP A 531 5.17 -16.17 43.61
C TRP A 531 6.59 -16.32 44.17
N ARG A 532 6.73 -16.67 45.46
CA ARG A 532 8.04 -16.88 46.11
C ARG A 532 8.84 -17.99 45.44
N ALA A 533 8.18 -19.10 45.10
CA ALA A 533 8.83 -20.26 44.49
C ALA A 533 9.36 -19.95 43.09
N ASN A 534 8.77 -18.99 42.39
CA ASN A 534 9.12 -18.65 41.02
C ASN A 534 9.78 -17.28 40.88
N TYR A 535 10.05 -16.55 41.97
CA TYR A 535 10.64 -15.21 41.89
C TYR A 535 11.95 -15.20 41.11
N GLY A 536 12.02 -14.37 40.07
CA GLY A 536 13.12 -14.29 39.11
C GLY A 536 13.03 -15.26 37.93
N ALA A 537 11.99 -16.10 37.86
CA ALA A 537 11.72 -16.93 36.69
C ALA A 537 11.32 -16.06 35.50
N VAL A 538 11.61 -16.55 34.29
CA VAL A 538 11.29 -15.91 33.01
C VAL A 538 10.63 -16.96 32.13
N ALA A 539 9.51 -16.62 31.48
CA ALA A 539 8.81 -17.53 30.60
C ALA A 539 9.72 -17.88 29.41
N GLU A 540 9.88 -19.17 29.10
CA GLU A 540 10.60 -19.56 27.89
C GLU A 540 9.76 -19.12 26.68
N GLY A 541 10.26 -18.12 25.95
CA GLY A 541 9.58 -17.58 24.79
C GLY A 541 9.35 -18.69 23.77
N LEU A 542 8.10 -19.08 23.58
CA LEU A 542 7.67 -19.81 22.39
C LEU A 542 7.77 -18.83 21.22
N VAL A 543 8.98 -18.60 20.72
CA VAL A 543 9.17 -18.05 19.38
C VAL A 543 8.44 -19.05 18.47
N PRO A 544 7.37 -18.65 17.76
CA PRO A 544 6.73 -19.54 16.80
C PRO A 544 7.84 -19.97 15.84
N GLU A 545 8.19 -21.25 15.83
CA GLU A 545 9.16 -21.72 14.85
C GLU A 545 8.61 -21.32 13.49
N PRO A 546 9.29 -20.44 12.72
CA PRO A 546 8.83 -20.12 11.40
C PRO A 546 8.75 -21.47 10.67
N ARG A 547 7.59 -21.77 10.07
CA ARG A 547 7.23 -23.04 9.43
C ARG A 547 8.19 -23.51 8.30
N ALA A 548 9.37 -22.89 8.16
CA ALA A 548 10.49 -23.26 7.30
C ALA A 548 10.92 -24.73 7.45
N LEU A 549 10.87 -25.33 8.66
CA LEU A 549 11.24 -26.73 8.86
C LEU A 549 10.17 -27.73 8.35
N ALA A 550 8.88 -27.35 8.37
CA ALA A 550 7.82 -28.19 7.80
C ALA A 550 7.88 -28.24 6.26
N PHE A 551 8.34 -27.17 5.60
CA PHE A 551 8.55 -27.15 4.16
C PHE A 551 9.80 -27.91 3.70
N ALA A 552 10.85 -28.00 4.53
CA ALA A 552 12.06 -28.76 4.21
C ALA A 552 11.81 -30.29 4.12
N LEU A 553 10.87 -30.82 4.90
CA LEU A 553 10.52 -32.25 4.85
C LEU A 553 9.64 -32.61 3.63
N LEU A 554 8.78 -31.71 3.16
CA LEU A 554 7.98 -31.93 1.94
C LEU A 554 8.82 -31.78 0.65
N ALA A 555 9.80 -30.87 0.62
CA ALA A 555 10.74 -30.76 -0.49
C ALA A 555 11.65 -32.00 -0.60
N SER A 556 12.02 -32.61 0.54
CA SER A 556 12.83 -33.84 0.59
C SER A 556 12.08 -35.06 0.03
N CYS A 557 10.76 -35.14 0.22
CA CYS A 557 9.94 -36.22 -0.34
C CYS A 557 9.73 -36.08 -1.86
N MET A 558 9.64 -34.85 -2.41
CA MET A 558 9.50 -34.66 -3.86
C MET A 558 10.80 -34.94 -4.63
N VAL A 559 11.97 -34.62 -4.05
CA VAL A 559 13.28 -34.93 -4.66
C VAL A 559 13.56 -36.45 -4.65
N LEU A 560 13.02 -37.20 -3.70
CA LEU A 560 13.15 -38.65 -3.64
C LEU A 560 12.15 -39.40 -4.56
N MET A 561 11.03 -38.79 -4.94
CA MET A 561 10.06 -39.37 -5.87
C MET A 561 10.35 -39.05 -7.36
N GLY A 562 11.15 -38.02 -7.66
CA GLY A 562 11.52 -37.63 -9.04
C GLY A 562 12.69 -38.39 -9.67
N ARG A 563 13.27 -39.40 -9.00
CA ARG A 563 14.52 -40.07 -9.43
C ARG A 563 14.35 -41.49 -9.99
N LYS A 564 13.14 -41.84 -10.45
CA LYS A 564 12.89 -43.04 -11.26
C LYS A 564 12.01 -42.71 -12.48
N SER A 565 12.68 -42.28 -13.54
CA SER A 565 12.26 -42.41 -14.94
C SER A 565 13.50 -42.64 -15.77
#